data_AF-A0A8F1MD98-F1
#
_entry.id   AF-A0A8F1MD98-F1
#
_cell.length_a   1.000
_cell.length_b   1.000
_cell.length_c   1.000
_cell.angle_alpha   90.00
_cell.angle_beta   90.00
_cell.angle_gamma   90.00
#
_symmetry.space_group_name_H-M   'P 1'
#
loop_
_entity.id
_entity.type
_entity.pdbx_description
1 polymer ?
#
loop_
_entity_poly.entity_id
_entity_poly.type
_entity_poly.pdbx_seq_one_letter_code
_entity_poly.pdbx_strand_id
1 'polypeptide(L)'
;MCILQDATILARAGFENSASLLPLALSLKTETSEKVFGMAAGALTELRKFVDDNDAARDSLKKISGEFARATFEELDWNEKAGESDDDRERRTTALSLMMDSEDKEVLNEGKNAF
;
A
#
# COMPACT_ATOMS: atom_id res chain seq x y z
N MET A 1 -0.39 -21.64 -3.06
CA MET A 1 -1.63 -20.96 -2.66
C MET A 1 -1.24 -19.77 -1.81
N CYS A 2 -1.71 -18.57 -2.15
CA CYS A 2 -1.38 -17.34 -1.42
C CYS A 2 -2.59 -16.95 -0.57
N ILE A 3 -2.40 -16.92 0.75
CA ILE A 3 -3.47 -16.66 1.74
C ILE A 3 -4.16 -15.31 1.45
N LEU A 4 -3.45 -14.33 0.90
CA LEU A 4 -4.05 -13.04 0.53
C LEU A 4 -5.01 -13.14 -0.66
N GLN A 5 -4.70 -14.00 -1.63
CA GLN A 5 -5.56 -14.20 -2.81
C GLN A 5 -6.86 -14.88 -2.39
N ASP A 6 -6.75 -15.88 -1.51
CA ASP A 6 -7.91 -16.58 -0.97
C ASP A 6 -8.74 -15.66 -0.05
N ALA A 7 -8.10 -14.86 0.82
CA ALA A 7 -8.78 -13.88 1.66
C ALA A 7 -9.48 -12.78 0.85
N THR A 8 -8.88 -12.33 -0.25
CA THR A 8 -9.50 -11.35 -1.16
C THR A 8 -10.72 -11.95 -1.87
N ILE A 9 -10.64 -13.20 -2.33
CA ILE A 9 -11.78 -13.89 -2.94
C ILE A 9 -12.89 -14.12 -1.92
N LEU A 10 -12.55 -14.52 -0.68
CA LEU A 10 -13.52 -14.73 0.41
C LEU A 10 -14.19 -13.43 0.88
N ALA A 11 -13.44 -12.34 0.96
CA ALA A 11 -13.99 -11.02 1.25
C ALA A 11 -14.90 -10.51 0.13
N ARG A 12 -14.52 -10.71 -1.14
CA ARG A 12 -15.37 -10.37 -2.31
C ARG A 12 -16.61 -11.27 -2.40
N ALA A 13 -16.54 -12.51 -1.91
CA ALA A 13 -17.66 -13.45 -1.89
C ALA A 13 -18.59 -13.26 -0.67
N GLY A 14 -18.31 -12.31 0.23
CA GLY A 14 -19.14 -12.03 1.41
C GLY A 14 -19.06 -13.06 2.53
N PHE A 15 -18.07 -13.97 2.50
CA PHE A 15 -17.88 -15.01 3.51
C PHE A 15 -16.93 -14.58 4.65
N GLU A 16 -16.06 -13.60 4.39
CA GLU A 16 -15.19 -12.92 5.35
C GLU A 16 -15.55 -11.43 5.35
N ASN A 17 -15.59 -10.80 6.53
CA ASN A 17 -15.85 -9.36 6.62
C ASN A 17 -14.70 -8.62 5.90
N SER A 18 -14.99 -7.77 4.92
CA SER A 18 -13.98 -6.95 4.22
C SER A 18 -13.11 -6.11 5.19
N ALA A 19 -13.56 -5.92 6.43
CA ALA A 19 -12.76 -5.37 7.52
C ALA A 19 -11.51 -6.21 7.90
N SER A 20 -11.43 -7.51 7.58
CA SER A 20 -10.24 -8.33 7.87
C SER A 20 -9.09 -8.10 6.88
N LEU A 21 -9.38 -7.51 5.71
CA LEU A 21 -8.36 -7.16 4.71
C LEU A 21 -7.41 -6.06 5.19
N LEU A 22 -7.92 -5.13 6.01
CA LEU A 22 -7.16 -3.98 6.46
C LEU A 22 -6.06 -4.36 7.47
N PRO A 23 -6.33 -5.10 8.57
CA PRO A 23 -5.28 -5.61 9.45
C PRO A 23 -4.29 -6.53 8.74
N LEU A 24 -4.76 -7.34 7.79
CA LEU A 24 -3.89 -8.24 7.03
C LEU A 24 -2.93 -7.46 6.12
N ALA A 25 -3.42 -6.49 5.36
CA ALA A 25 -2.57 -5.62 4.54
C ALA A 25 -1.54 -4.88 5.40
N LEU A 26 -1.96 -4.32 6.55
CA LEU A 26 -1.06 -3.63 7.46
C LEU A 26 0.03 -4.52 8.06
N SER A 27 -0.23 -5.81 8.25
CA SER A 27 0.77 -6.77 8.74
C SER A 27 1.92 -7.00 7.75
N LEU A 28 1.73 -6.65 6.48
CA LEU A 28 2.69 -6.86 5.39
C LEU A 28 3.46 -5.60 4.99
N LYS A 29 3.40 -4.54 5.80
CA LYS A 29 4.10 -3.27 5.51
C LYS A 29 5.63 -3.39 5.40
N THR A 30 6.23 -4.43 5.98
CA THR A 30 7.67 -4.72 5.92
C THR A 30 7.99 -5.94 5.04
N GLU A 31 7.06 -6.35 4.19
CA GLU A 31 7.25 -7.47 3.28
C GLU A 31 8.25 -7.10 2.18
N THR A 32 9.23 -7.97 1.94
CA THR A 32 10.30 -7.73 0.97
C THR A 32 10.03 -8.34 -0.39
N SER A 33 9.12 -9.31 -0.50
CA SER A 33 8.65 -9.81 -1.78
C SER A 33 7.75 -8.78 -2.45
N GLU A 34 8.15 -8.30 -3.63
CA GLU A 34 7.35 -7.40 -4.47
C GLU A 34 5.92 -7.92 -4.63
N LYS A 35 5.79 -9.20 -4.95
CA LYS A 35 4.50 -9.82 -5.20
C LYS A 35 3.56 -9.74 -4.01
N VAL A 36 4.05 -10.04 -2.80
CA VAL A 36 3.23 -10.06 -1.60
C VAL A 36 2.91 -8.63 -1.14
N PHE A 37 3.88 -7.72 -1.25
CA PHE A 37 3.68 -6.29 -1.00
C PHE A 37 2.63 -5.68 -1.96
N GLY A 38 2.74 -5.98 -3.26
CA GLY A 38 1.79 -5.55 -4.29
C GLY A 38 0.38 -6.10 -4.07
N MET A 39 0.24 -7.32 -3.55
CA MET A 39 -1.08 -7.85 -3.17
C MET A 39 -1.70 -7.08 -2.01
N ALA A 40 -0.92 -6.69 -1.00
CA ALA A 40 -1.40 -5.86 0.11
C ALA A 40 -1.78 -4.45 -0.36
N ALA A 41 -0.95 -3.84 -1.20
CA ALA A 41 -1.26 -2.56 -1.85
C ALA A 41 -2.54 -2.62 -2.70
N GLY A 42 -2.73 -3.72 -3.45
CA GLY A 42 -3.93 -3.98 -4.23
C GLY A 42 -5.18 -4.11 -3.35
N ALA A 43 -5.07 -4.78 -2.21
CA ALA A 43 -6.17 -4.89 -1.24
C ALA A 43 -6.59 -3.52 -0.70
N LEU A 44 -5.63 -2.65 -0.36
CA LEU A 44 -5.90 -1.26 0.07
C LEU A 44 -6.59 -0.45 -1.03
N THR A 45 -6.20 -0.66 -2.29
CA THR A 45 -6.82 -0.01 -3.45
C THR A 45 -8.26 -0.48 -3.65
N GLU A 46 -8.53 -1.78 -3.49
CA GLU A 46 -9.89 -2.32 -3.58
C GLU A 46 -10.81 -1.78 -2.46
N LEU A 47 -10.27 -1.53 -1.27
CA LEU A 47 -11.02 -0.93 -0.16
C LEU A 47 -11.55 0.47 -0.48
N ARG A 48 -10.96 1.20 -1.45
CA ARG A 48 -11.42 2.54 -1.87
C ARG A 48 -12.87 2.51 -2.34
N LYS A 49 -13.27 1.46 -3.06
CA LYS A 49 -14.62 1.27 -3.62
C LYS A 49 -15.72 1.22 -2.54
N PHE A 50 -15.36 0.92 -1.29
CA PHE A 50 -16.30 0.83 -0.17
C PHE A 50 -16.38 2.12 0.64
N VAL A 51 -15.45 3.05 0.45
CA VAL A 51 -15.39 4.32 1.19
C VAL A 51 -15.66 5.53 0.29
N ASP A 52 -15.93 5.31 -1.00
CA ASP A 52 -16.12 6.39 -1.99
C ASP A 52 -17.29 7.32 -1.67
N ASP A 53 -18.32 6.88 -0.95
CA ASP A 53 -19.46 7.73 -0.56
C ASP A 53 -19.27 8.42 0.81
N ASN A 54 -18.11 8.24 1.45
CA ASN A 54 -17.82 8.79 2.78
C ASN A 54 -16.42 9.42 2.82
N ASP A 55 -16.39 10.75 2.76
CA ASP A 55 -15.15 11.52 2.74
C ASP A 55 -14.22 11.21 3.93
N ALA A 56 -14.77 11.08 5.15
CA ALA A 56 -13.96 10.78 6.33
C ALA A 56 -13.34 9.38 6.27
N ALA A 57 -14.07 8.40 5.74
CA ALA A 57 -13.56 7.05 5.55
C ALA A 57 -12.52 7.01 4.42
N ARG A 58 -12.73 7.77 3.34
CA ARG A 58 -11.77 7.92 2.24
C ARG A 58 -10.45 8.53 2.72
N ASP A 59 -10.52 9.61 3.49
CA ASP A 59 -9.35 10.28 4.05
C ASP A 59 -8.60 9.39 5.05
N SER A 60 -9.33 8.59 5.82
CA SER A 60 -8.73 7.60 6.72
C SER A 60 -8.00 6.51 5.94
N LEU A 61 -8.60 5.99 4.87
CA LEU A 61 -7.97 4.98 4.02
C LEU A 61 -6.72 5.52 3.32
N LYS A 62 -6.75 6.77 2.82
CA LYS A 62 -5.57 7.45 2.26
C LYS A 62 -4.41 7.49 3.25
N LYS A 63 -4.66 7.90 4.50
CA LYS A 63 -3.64 7.93 5.56
C LYS A 63 -3.07 6.54 5.84
N ILE A 64 -3.92 5.53 5.96
CA ILE A 64 -3.50 4.14 6.17
C ILE A 64 -2.64 3.66 4.99
N SER A 65 -3.00 3.97 3.74
CA SER A 65 -2.19 3.63 2.57
C SER A 65 -0.81 4.28 2.61
N GLY A 66 -0.71 5.53 3.07
CA GLY A 66 0.58 6.19 3.31
C GLY A 66 1.38 5.51 4.42
N GLU A 67 0.76 5.22 5.56
CA GLU A 67 1.43 4.52 6.68
C GLU A 67 1.93 3.12 6.31
N PHE A 68 1.18 2.38 5.47
CA PHE A 68 1.59 1.09 4.95
C PHE A 68 2.86 1.22 4.07
N ALA A 69 2.89 2.23 3.20
CA ALA A 69 3.99 2.44 2.27
C ALA A 69 5.23 3.09 2.90
N ARG A 70 5.07 3.79 4.04
CA ARG A 70 6.15 4.52 4.72
C ARG A 70 7.33 3.64 5.10
N ALA A 71 7.10 2.42 5.57
CA ALA A 71 8.20 1.51 5.94
C ALA A 71 9.09 1.16 4.73
N THR A 72 8.49 0.83 3.59
CA THR A 72 9.21 0.58 2.34
C THR A 72 9.89 1.85 1.82
N PHE A 73 9.25 3.01 1.95
CA PHE A 73 9.84 4.28 1.54
C PHE A 73 11.07 4.64 2.37
N GLU A 74 11.01 4.51 3.69
CA GLU A 74 12.16 4.75 4.58
C GLU A 74 13.31 3.76 4.32
N GLU A 75 12.99 2.52 3.93
CA GLU A 75 13.97 1.49 3.57
C GLU A 75 14.66 1.78 2.23
N LEU A 76 13.88 2.08 1.19
CA LEU A 76 14.35 2.10 -0.20
C LEU A 76 14.65 3.51 -0.72
N ASP A 77 14.14 4.55 -0.05
CA ASP A 77 14.28 5.97 -0.42
C ASP A 77 13.71 6.27 -1.83
N TRP A 78 13.85 7.50 -2.29
CA TRP A 78 13.46 7.95 -3.63
C TRP A 78 14.34 7.37 -4.74
N ASN A 79 15.62 7.18 -4.45
CA ASN A 79 16.63 6.93 -5.48
C ASN A 79 17.04 5.46 -5.52
N GLU A 80 17.18 4.93 -6.73
CA GLU A 80 17.71 3.60 -6.98
C GLU A 80 19.11 3.43 -6.38
N LYS A 81 19.32 2.30 -5.70
CA LYS A 81 20.60 1.97 -5.07
C LYS A 81 21.39 1.03 -5.98
N ALA A 82 22.72 1.15 -5.96
CA ALA A 82 23.58 0.28 -6.76
C ALA A 82 23.45 -1.19 -6.31
N GLY A 83 23.11 -2.08 -7.24
CA GLY A 83 22.91 -3.50 -6.95
C GLY A 83 21.56 -3.82 -6.30
N GLU A 84 20.60 -2.89 -6.34
CA GLU A 84 19.24 -3.11 -5.89
C GLU A 84 18.55 -4.23 -6.68
N SER A 85 17.72 -5.01 -5.99
CA SER A 85 16.95 -6.09 -6.59
C SER A 85 15.79 -5.54 -7.43
N ASP A 86 15.30 -6.34 -8.39
CA ASP A 86 14.09 -5.99 -9.16
C ASP A 86 12.88 -5.84 -8.21
N ASP A 87 12.77 -6.72 -7.21
CA ASP A 87 11.70 -6.67 -6.21
C ASP A 87 11.70 -5.34 -5.46
N ASP A 88 12.85 -4.84 -5.03
CA ASP A 88 12.95 -3.57 -4.31
C ASP A 88 12.62 -2.37 -5.23
N ARG A 89 13.06 -2.40 -6.49
CA ARG A 89 12.72 -1.33 -7.45
C ARG A 89 11.21 -1.20 -7.69
N GLU A 90 10.53 -2.34 -7.81
CA GLU A 90 9.07 -2.39 -7.99
C GLU A 90 8.31 -2.05 -6.70
N ARG A 91 8.80 -2.52 -5.53
CA ARG A 91 8.29 -2.13 -4.21
C ARG A 91 8.38 -0.63 -4.01
N ARG A 92 9.52 -0.01 -4.36
CA ARG A 92 9.70 1.46 -4.30
C ARG A 92 8.66 2.16 -5.16
N THR A 93 8.49 1.74 -6.41
CA THR A 93 7.53 2.35 -7.35
C THR A 93 6.11 2.30 -6.78
N THR A 94 5.72 1.16 -6.22
CA THR A 94 4.42 0.98 -5.57
C THR A 94 4.28 1.85 -4.32
N ALA A 95 5.29 1.87 -3.45
CA ALA A 95 5.28 2.64 -2.22
C ALA A 95 5.19 4.15 -2.49
N LEU A 96 5.98 4.66 -3.44
CA LEU A 96 5.93 6.07 -3.86
C LEU A 96 4.54 6.45 -4.40
N SER A 97 3.92 5.58 -5.19
CA SER A 97 2.56 5.81 -5.71
C SER A 97 1.52 5.91 -4.59
N LEU A 98 1.57 4.98 -3.61
CA LEU A 98 0.68 5.01 -2.45
C LEU A 98 0.91 6.24 -1.56
N MET A 99 2.17 6.65 -1.40
CA MET A 99 2.55 7.82 -0.61
C MET A 99 2.06 9.11 -1.27
N MET A 100 2.17 9.25 -2.60
CA MET A 100 1.60 10.38 -3.34
C MET A 100 0.06 10.41 -3.24
N ASP A 101 -0.59 9.26 -3.37
CA ASP A 101 -2.04 9.12 -3.23
C ASP A 101 -2.57 9.41 -1.82
N SER A 102 -1.73 9.23 -0.80
CA SER A 102 -2.09 9.49 0.60
C SER A 102 -2.28 10.99 0.90
N GLU A 103 -1.84 11.85 -0.02
CA GLU A 103 -1.79 13.32 0.13
C GLU A 103 -1.03 13.76 1.39
N ASP A 104 -0.13 12.90 1.89
CA ASP A 104 0.71 13.23 3.01
C ASP A 104 1.64 14.38 2.64
N LYS A 105 1.49 15.50 3.35
CA LYS A 105 2.19 16.76 3.04
C LYS A 105 3.71 16.63 3.16
N GLU A 106 4.20 15.71 4.00
CA GLU A 106 5.62 15.47 4.16
C GLU A 106 6.18 14.80 2.90
N VAL A 107 5.51 13.74 2.43
CA VAL A 107 5.82 13.04 1.18
C VAL A 107 5.69 13.98 -0.03
N LEU A 108 4.60 14.74 -0.11
CA LEU A 108 4.37 15.67 -1.22
C LEU A 108 5.41 16.79 -1.25
N ASN A 109 5.93 17.20 -0.09
CA ASN A 109 7.01 18.18 -0.02
C ASN A 109 8.37 17.58 -0.40
N GLU A 110 8.67 16.35 0.02
CA GLU A 110 9.89 15.65 -0.41
C GLU A 110 9.88 15.34 -1.90
N GLY A 111 8.75 14.88 -2.45
CA GLY A 111 8.59 14.64 -3.88
C GLY A 111 8.76 15.90 -4.71
N LYS A 112 8.28 17.06 -4.24
CA LYS A 112 8.52 18.36 -4.92
C LYS A 112 9.98 18.80 -4.91
N ASN A 113 10.80 18.32 -3.98
CA ASN A 113 12.22 18.64 -3.92
C ASN A 113 13.08 17.67 -4.75
N ALA A 114 12.52 16.53 -5.16
CA ALA A 114 13.18 15.50 -5.96
C ALA A 114 13.02 15.71 -7.49
N PHE A 115 12.13 16.61 -7.92
CA PHE A 115 11.88 17.01 -9.32
C PHE A 115 12.19 18.50 -9.54
#